data_AF-A0A5N9GUN1-F1
#
_entry.id   AF-A0A5N9GUN1-F1
#
_cell.length_a   1.000
_cell.length_b   1.000
_cell.length_c   1.000
_cell.angle_alpha   90.00
_cell.angle_beta   90.00
_cell.angle_gamma   90.00
#
_symmetry.space_group_name_H-M   'P 1'
#
loop_
_entity.id
_entity.type
_entity.pdbx_description
1 polymer ?
#
loop_
_entity_poly.entity_id
_entity_poly.type
_entity_poly.pdbx_seq_one_letter_code
_entity_poly.pdbx_strand_id
1 'polypeptide(L)' 'MSRFSTGQRVMTKGPNDDTTLREEQYDKPGTITLVIDSGVSNDPATGRAQSSLEPLYTILFDNGFIEQIWERNLIED' A
#
# COMPACT_ATOMS: atom_id res chain seq x y z
N MET A 1 -6.66 -0.76 14.32
CA MET A 1 -5.88 -2.00 14.16
C MET A 1 -5.79 -2.26 12.67
N SER A 2 -4.59 -2.58 12.18
CA SER A 2 -4.33 -2.88 10.78
C SER A 2 -5.05 -4.17 10.34
N ARG A 3 -5.64 -4.14 9.13
CA ARG A 3 -6.40 -5.26 8.56
C ARG A 3 -5.50 -6.37 8.00
N PHE A 4 -4.32 -6.00 7.51
CA PHE A 4 -3.41 -6.91 6.83
C PHE A 4 -2.10 -7.10 7.61
N SER A 5 -1.39 -8.19 7.39
CA SER A 5 -0.15 -8.51 8.13
C SER A 5 1.06 -8.71 7.22
N THR A 6 2.26 -8.56 7.78
CA THR A 6 3.51 -8.86 7.08
C THR A 6 3.54 -10.32 6.62
N GLY A 7 3.99 -10.57 5.39
CA GLY A 7 3.98 -11.88 4.75
C GLY A 7 2.64 -12.25 4.08
N GLN A 8 1.58 -11.46 4.25
CA GLN A 8 0.31 -11.69 3.57
C GLN A 8 0.40 -11.29 2.09
N ARG A 9 -0.20 -12.11 1.21
CA ARG A 9 -0.46 -11.75 -0.18
C ARG A 9 -1.71 -10.89 -0.28
N VAL A 10 -1.60 -9.82 -1.05
CA VAL A 10 -2.68 -8.85 -1.32
C VAL A 10 -2.63 -8.44 -2.78
N MET A 11 -3.75 -7.92 -3.29
CA MET A 11 -3.78 -7.20 -4.55
C MET A 11 -4.04 -5.72 -4.31
N THR A 12 -3.55 -4.88 -5.21
CA THR A 12 -3.91 -3.46 -5.26
C THR A 12 -5.23 -3.30 -5.99
N LYS A 13 -6.05 -2.36 -5.50
CA LYS A 13 -7.18 -1.85 -6.27
C LYS A 13 -6.62 -1.06 -7.45
N GLY A 14 -7.30 -1.13 -8.61
CA GLY A 14 -7.06 -0.27 -9.77
C GLY A 14 -7.10 1.23 -9.46
N PRO A 15 -7.00 2.09 -10.49
CA PRO A 15 -6.69 3.52 -10.32
C PRO A 15 -7.64 4.19 -9.32
N ASN A 16 -7.07 4.59 -8.20
CA ASN A 16 -7.71 5.42 -7.19
C ASN A 16 -6.93 6.75 -7.13
N ASP A 17 -7.66 7.86 -7.02
CA ASP A 17 -7.15 9.25 -7.06
C ASP A 17 -6.05 9.55 -6.03
N ASP A 18 -5.87 8.69 -5.03
CA ASP A 18 -4.96 8.85 -3.90
C ASP A 18 -3.71 7.94 -3.95
N THR A 19 -3.36 7.40 -5.12
CA THR A 19 -2.18 6.53 -5.26
C THR A 19 -1.20 7.05 -6.29
N THR A 20 0.10 7.04 -5.96
CA THR A 20 1.20 7.07 -6.94
C THR A 20 1.48 5.70 -7.55
N LEU A 21 0.56 4.75 -7.37
CA LEU A 21 0.71 3.40 -7.86
C LEU A 21 0.92 3.47 -9.37
N ARG A 22 2.03 2.92 -9.84
CA ARG A 22 2.27 2.87 -11.28
C ARG A 22 1.16 2.06 -11.92
N GLU A 23 0.66 2.49 -13.08
CA GLU A 23 -0.47 1.81 -13.73
C GLU A 23 -0.21 0.32 -13.96
N GLU A 24 1.05 -0.05 -14.15
CA GLU A 24 1.52 -1.43 -14.34
C GLU A 24 1.33 -2.32 -13.10
N GLN A 25 1.13 -1.73 -11.92
CA GLN A 25 0.95 -2.42 -10.64
C GLN A 25 -0.52 -2.48 -10.21
N TYR A 26 -1.45 -1.91 -10.96
CA TYR A 26 -2.88 -2.10 -10.71
C TYR A 26 -3.29 -3.56 -10.89
N ASP A 27 -4.13 -4.06 -9.99
CA ASP A 27 -4.64 -5.43 -9.99
C ASP A 27 -3.49 -6.47 -10.03
N LYS A 28 -2.32 -6.11 -9.49
CA LYS A 28 -1.17 -7.01 -9.37
C LYS A 28 -1.07 -7.55 -7.95
N PRO A 29 -0.77 -8.83 -7.80
CA PRO A 29 -0.52 -9.39 -6.49
C PRO A 29 0.87 -8.99 -5.99
N GLY A 30 0.97 -8.84 -4.68
CA GLY A 30 2.22 -8.59 -3.98
C GLY A 30 2.18 -9.08 -2.54
N THR A 31 3.34 -9.08 -1.91
CA THR A 31 3.49 -9.49 -0.51
C THR A 31 3.77 -8.29 0.37
N ILE A 32 3.04 -8.16 1.48
CA ILE A 32 3.31 -7.12 2.47
C ILE A 32 4.63 -7.40 3.16
N THR A 33 5.55 -6.45 3.10
CA THR A 33 6.88 -6.52 3.71
C THR A 33 7.02 -5.62 4.93
N LEU A 34 6.18 -4.59 5.04
CA LEU A 34 6.13 -3.70 6.20
C LEU A 34 4.71 -3.18 6.42
N VAL A 35 4.33 -3.07 7.70
CA VAL A 35 3.10 -2.39 8.15
C VAL A 35 3.52 -1.19 8.98
N ILE A 36 3.06 -0.01 8.58
CA ILE A 36 3.22 1.23 9.33
C ILE A 36 1.83 1.58 9.86
N ASP A 37 1.58 1.30 11.14
CA ASP A 37 0.31 1.59 11.79
C ASP A 37 -0.01 3.09 11.82
N SER A 38 -1.27 3.40 12.13
CA SER A 38 -1.81 4.77 12.21
C SER A 38 -0.87 5.75 12.92
N GLY A 39 -0.60 6.89 12.29
CA GLY A 39 0.36 7.87 12.78
C GLY A 39 0.65 8.96 11.75
N VAL A 40 1.76 9.68 11.95
CA VAL A 40 2.28 10.61 10.93
C VAL A 40 3.19 9.81 10.00
N SER A 41 2.76 9.62 8.75
CA SER A 41 3.57 9.02 7.69
C SER A 41 3.63 9.95 6.48
N ASN A 42 4.64 9.79 5.64
CA ASN A 42 4.65 10.52 4.37
C ASN A 42 3.63 9.89 3.44
N ASP A 43 2.71 10.70 2.95
CA ASP A 43 1.77 10.28 1.92
C ASP A 43 2.56 9.88 0.66
N PRO A 44 2.39 8.65 0.13
CA PRO A 44 3.13 8.19 -1.02
C PRO A 44 2.89 9.05 -2.27
N ALA A 45 1.68 9.61 -2.40
CA ALA A 45 1.28 10.37 -3.57
C ALA A 45 1.95 11.75 -3.65
N THR A 46 2.09 12.41 -2.51
CA THR A 46 2.56 13.80 -2.41
C THR A 46 3.94 13.93 -1.77
N GLY A 47 4.45 12.87 -1.14
CA GLY A 47 5.68 12.87 -0.34
C GLY A 47 5.60 13.71 0.93
N ARG A 48 4.43 14.26 1.27
CA ARG A 48 4.23 15.14 2.41
C ARG A 48 3.84 14.35 3.65
N ALA A 49 4.32 14.78 4.82
CA ALA A 49 3.86 14.22 6.08
C ALA A 49 2.34 14.44 6.23
N GLN A 50 1.61 13.35 6.41
CA GLN A 50 0.18 13.33 6.63
C GLN A 50 -0.10 12.52 7.90
N SER A 51 -0.89 13.10 8.80
CA SER A 51 -1.47 12.34 9.91
C SER A 51 -2.61 11.51 9.34
N SER A 52 -2.48 10.20 9.38
CA SER A 52 -3.53 9.27 8.95
C SER A 52 -3.86 8.29 10.07
N LEU A 53 -5.15 8.05 10.27
CA LEU A 53 -5.63 6.96 11.12
C LEU A 53 -5.55 5.61 10.40
N GLU A 54 -5.24 5.63 9.12
CA GLU A 54 -5.13 4.46 8.26
C GLU A 54 -3.69 3.95 8.22
N PRO A 55 -3.45 2.63 8.28
CA PRO A 55 -2.12 2.07 8.10
C PRO A 55 -1.60 2.24 6.68
N LEU A 56 -0.28 2.42 6.56
CA LEU A 56 0.46 2.43 5.31
C LEU A 56 1.28 1.13 5.19
N TYR A 57 1.21 0.49 4.02
CA TYR A 57 1.87 -0.80 3.77
C TYR A 57 2.98 -0.64 2.75
N THR A 58 4.07 -1.39 2.91
CA THR A 58 5.06 -1.58 1.85
C THR A 58 4.88 -2.95 1.21
N ILE A 59 4.73 -2.98 -0.11
CA ILE A 59 4.41 -4.19 -0.88
C ILE A 59 5.55 -4.50 -1.83
N LEU A 60 6.00 -5.76 -1.83
CA LEU A 60 6.87 -6.32 -2.85
C LEU A 60 6.00 -7.06 -3.87
N PHE A 61 5.90 -6.52 -5.08
CA PHE A 61 5.17 -7.15 -6.18
C PHE A 61 5.95 -8.30 -6.79
N ASP A 62 5.25 -9.26 -7.40
CA ASP A 62 5.86 -10.45 -8.02
C ASP A 62 6.81 -10.10 -9.20
N ASN A 63 6.68 -8.90 -9.77
CA ASN A 63 7.59 -8.36 -10.79
C ASN A 63 8.84 -7.66 -10.21
N GLY A 64 9.02 -7.68 -8.89
CA GLY A 64 10.19 -7.13 -8.18
C GLY A 64 10.08 -5.66 -7.80
N PHE A 65 8.98 -4.97 -8.10
CA PHE A 65 8.77 -3.59 -7.67
C PHE A 65 8.38 -3.51 -6.19
N ILE A 66 8.77 -2.42 -5.54
CA ILE A 66 8.43 -2.12 -4.15
C ILE A 66 7.70 -0.80 -4.10
N GLU A 67 6.49 -0.77 -3.53
CA GLU A 67 5.71 0.46 -3.38
C GLU A 67 5.04 0.58 -2.00
N GLN A 68 4.75 1.81 -1.61
CA GLN A 68 4.00 2.13 -0.39
C GLN A 68 2.55 2.48 -0.73
N ILE A 69 1.60 1.82 -0.06
CA ILE A 69 0.19 1.86 -0.43
C ILE A 69 -0.68 1.91 0.83
N TRP A 70 -1.66 2.82 0.83
CA TRP A 70 -2.66 2.93 1.89
C TRP A 70 -3.60 1.72 1.93
N GLU A 71 -4.04 1.29 3.13
CA GLU A 71 -4.94 0.14 3.35
C GLU A 71 -6.16 0.11 2.42
N ARG A 72 -6.78 1.26 2.17
CA ARG A 72 -7.99 1.48 1.37
C ARG A 72 -7.80 1.07 -0.08
N ASN A 73 -6.56 1.02 -0.53
CA ASN A 73 -6.17 0.62 -1.88
C ASN A 73 -5.75 -0.86 -1.95
N LEU A 74 -5.89 -1.63 -0.87
CA LEU A 74 -5.59 -3.05 -0.83
C LEU A 74 -6.85 -3.90 -0.72
N ILE A 75 -6.78 -5.07 -1.34
CA ILE A 75 -7.75 -6.16 -1.23
C ILE A 75 -7.02 -7.47 -0.96
N GLU A 76 -7.73 -8.44 -0.41
CA GLU A 76 -7.22 -9.81 -0.25
C GLU A 76 -7.03 -10.43 -1.65
N ASP A 77 -5.92 -11.15 -1.83
CA ASP A 77 -5.63 -11.96 -3.03
C ASP A 77 -6.56 -13.19 -3.09
#